data_AF-A0ABD2FZD6-F1
#
_entry.id   AF-A0ABD2FZD6-F1
#
_cell.length_a   1.000
_cell.length_b   1.000
_cell.length_c   1.000
_cell.angle_alpha   90.00
_cell.angle_beta   90.00
_cell.angle_gamma   90.00
#
_symmetry.space_group_name_H-M   'P 1'
#
loop_
_entity.id
_entity.type
_entity.pdbx_description
1 polymer ?
#
loop_
_entity_poly.entity_id
_entity_poly.type
_entity_poly.pdbx_seq_one_letter_code
_entity_poly.pdbx_strand_id
1 'polypeptide(L)'
;MKITATDSDEPGNINSQIAYTIVDQQPPGDMFSISKDGIVRVKSSALDRETADQYTLTVKGQDLNGEPGGHSATSTVVINVQDVNDNLPTLEKVEYEGSIEENTEGVEVMRIRAKDLDLEASENWEAVFDIVRGNEAGYFSIKTDPATNEGILMLDKCGSIETAWCPKSCRDFGRNLSVTDVLSVGLAGED
;
A
#
# COMPACT_ATOMS: atom_id res chain seq x y z
N MET A 1 1.58 23.34 6.43
CA MET A 1 0.65 23.58 7.57
C MET A 1 1.13 24.80 8.36
N LYS A 2 0.25 25.53 9.04
CA LYS A 2 0.62 26.63 9.95
C LYS A 2 0.09 26.39 11.36
N ILE A 3 0.94 26.60 12.35
CA ILE A 3 0.61 26.53 13.78
C ILE A 3 0.52 27.95 14.32
N THR A 4 -0.42 28.19 15.23
CA THR A 4 -0.61 29.48 15.89
C THR A 4 -0.83 29.28 17.38
N ALA A 5 -0.41 30.27 18.16
CA ALA A 5 -0.62 30.40 19.59
C ALA A 5 -0.93 31.86 19.88
N THR A 6 -1.50 32.14 21.05
CA THR A 6 -1.93 33.47 21.46
C THR A 6 -1.27 33.85 22.77
N ASP A 7 -0.82 35.09 22.86
CA ASP A 7 -0.36 35.73 24.10
C ASP A 7 -1.36 36.81 24.52
N SER A 8 -1.56 37.01 25.82
CA SER A 8 -2.48 38.02 26.36
C SER A 8 -1.83 39.39 26.61
N ASP A 9 -0.51 39.49 26.39
CA ASP A 9 0.21 40.76 26.49
C ASP A 9 -0.18 41.76 25.38
N GLU A 10 0.20 43.02 25.58
CA GLU A 10 -0.12 44.10 24.64
C GLU A 10 0.41 43.79 23.23
N PRO A 11 -0.47 43.77 22.20
CA PRO A 11 -0.09 43.37 20.86
C PRO A 11 0.89 44.37 20.24
N GLY A 12 1.85 43.86 19.45
CA GLY A 12 2.78 44.69 18.67
C GLY A 12 4.09 45.02 19.37
N ASN A 13 4.29 44.55 20.61
CA ASN A 13 5.59 44.53 21.27
C ASN A 13 6.20 43.13 21.30
N ILE A 14 7.45 43.02 21.74
CA ILE A 14 8.21 41.77 21.79
C ILE A 14 7.59 40.71 22.72
N ASN A 15 6.93 41.13 23.80
CA ASN A 15 6.30 40.23 24.76
C ASN A 15 5.15 39.44 24.12
N SER A 16 4.40 40.05 23.20
CA SER A 16 3.35 39.35 22.44
C SER A 16 3.84 38.54 21.23
N GLN A 17 5.14 38.59 20.88
CA GLN A 17 5.68 37.91 19.72
C GLN A 17 6.10 36.47 20.06
N ILE A 18 5.49 35.49 19.40
CA ILE A 18 5.76 34.08 19.62
C ILE A 18 6.63 33.51 18.51
N ALA A 19 7.73 32.85 18.88
CA ALA A 19 8.53 32.04 17.97
C ALA A 19 8.29 30.55 18.21
N TYR A 20 8.19 29.79 17.12
CA TYR A 20 7.95 28.35 17.17
C TYR A 20 9.21 27.52 16.89
N THR A 21 9.32 26.38 17.56
CA THR A 21 10.38 25.38 17.39
C THR A 21 9.81 23.97 17.52
N ILE A 22 10.35 23.00 16.78
CA ILE A 22 10.07 21.58 17.01
C ILE A 22 11.07 21.13 18.08
N VAL A 23 10.57 20.55 19.18
CA VAL A 23 11.41 20.06 20.27
C VAL A 23 11.57 18.54 20.27
N ASP A 24 10.64 17.83 19.65
CA ASP A 24 10.70 16.37 19.47
C ASP A 24 9.90 15.94 18.24
N GLN A 25 10.34 14.83 17.62
CA GLN A 25 9.65 14.14 16.52
C GLN A 25 9.67 12.64 16.80
N GLN A 26 8.51 12.00 16.67
CA GLN A 26 8.37 10.54 16.68
C GLN A 26 7.73 10.08 15.36
N PRO A 27 8.28 9.06 14.66
CA PRO A 27 9.56 8.42 14.91
C PRO A 27 10.77 9.38 14.86
N PRO A 28 11.88 9.10 15.58
CA PRO A 28 13.04 9.97 15.61
C PRO A 28 13.61 10.23 14.21
N GLY A 29 13.93 11.48 13.92
CA GLY A 29 14.49 11.89 12.63
C GLY A 29 14.46 13.40 12.46
N ASP A 30 14.86 13.88 11.29
CA ASP A 30 14.83 15.31 10.92
C ASP A 30 13.95 15.54 9.70
N MET A 31 12.72 15.02 9.74
CA MET A 31 11.83 15.00 8.57
C MET A 31 11.08 16.33 8.39
N PHE A 32 10.90 17.09 9.47
CA PHE A 32 10.14 18.34 9.46
C PHE A 32 10.96 19.53 9.94
N SER A 33 10.64 20.70 9.40
CA SER A 33 11.12 22.00 9.86
C SER A 33 9.93 22.85 10.26
N ILE A 34 10.15 23.73 11.24
CA ILE A 34 9.23 24.81 11.55
C ILE A 34 9.98 26.13 11.46
N SER A 35 9.33 27.11 10.87
CA SER A 35 9.80 28.49 10.81
C SER A 35 9.34 29.25 12.06
N LYS A 36 10.03 30.34 12.41
CA LYS A 36 9.69 31.13 13.61
C LYS A 36 8.25 31.64 13.62
N ASP A 37 7.63 31.83 12.46
CA ASP A 37 6.23 32.25 12.28
C ASP A 37 5.22 31.09 12.24
N GLY A 38 5.67 29.86 12.53
CA GLY A 38 4.83 28.70 12.77
C GLY A 38 4.50 27.89 11.51
N ILE A 39 5.13 28.16 10.36
CA ILE A 39 4.93 27.34 9.16
C ILE A 39 5.77 26.08 9.26
N VAL A 40 5.10 24.93 9.25
CA VAL A 40 5.71 23.59 9.20
C VAL A 40 5.87 23.15 7.76
N ARG A 41 7.08 22.66 7.42
CA ARG A 41 7.45 22.13 6.10
C ARG A 41 8.18 20.80 6.25
N VAL A 42 7.98 19.93 5.28
CA VAL A 42 8.81 18.73 5.12
C VAL A 42 10.22 19.17 4.69
N LYS A 43 11.25 18.62 5.33
CA LYS A 43 12.66 18.90 5.01
C LYS A 43 13.19 18.01 3.89
N SER A 44 12.84 16.73 3.92
CA SER A 44 13.27 15.73 2.95
C SER A 44 12.14 15.42 1.95
N SER A 45 12.48 15.10 0.72
CA SER A 45 11.54 14.62 -0.30
C SER A 45 11.21 13.12 -0.13
N ALA A 46 11.31 12.58 1.08
CA ALA A 46 11.33 11.14 1.34
C ALA A 46 10.35 10.74 2.47
N LEU A 47 9.19 11.41 2.54
CA LEU A 47 8.09 10.82 3.31
C LEU A 47 7.63 9.60 2.54
N ASP A 48 7.78 8.46 3.18
CA ASP A 48 7.50 7.12 2.66
C ASP A 48 6.59 6.46 3.70
N ARG A 49 5.36 6.14 3.29
CA ARG A 49 4.32 5.65 4.20
C ARG A 49 4.66 4.23 4.67
N GLU A 50 5.29 3.44 3.81
CA GLU A 50 5.73 2.08 4.03
C GLU A 50 6.81 2.04 5.12
N THR A 51 7.59 3.12 5.25
CA THR A 51 8.53 3.32 6.37
C THR A 51 7.84 3.85 7.63
N ALA A 52 7.01 4.89 7.51
CA ALA A 52 6.24 5.46 8.62
C ALA A 52 4.98 6.18 8.12
N ASP A 53 3.82 5.69 8.52
CA ASP A 53 2.50 6.22 8.15
C ASP A 53 2.09 7.46 8.98
N GLN A 54 2.74 7.68 10.12
CA GLN A 54 2.42 8.77 11.03
C GLN A 54 3.65 9.36 11.70
N TYR A 55 3.64 10.69 11.85
CA TYR A 55 4.60 11.44 12.65
C TYR A 55 3.89 12.27 13.72
N THR A 56 4.44 12.26 14.92
CA THR A 56 4.03 13.11 16.04
C THR A 56 5.13 14.11 16.33
N LEU A 57 4.84 15.41 16.19
CA LEU A 57 5.74 16.51 16.52
C LEU A 57 5.32 17.14 17.85
N THR A 58 6.28 17.33 18.75
CA THR A 58 6.10 18.24 19.88
C THR A 58 6.62 19.60 19.48
N VAL A 59 5.74 20.60 19.41
CA VAL A 59 6.07 21.98 19.02
C VAL A 59 6.01 22.88 20.24
N LYS A 60 7.06 23.67 20.43
CA LYS A 60 7.15 24.70 21.47
C LYS A 60 6.93 26.08 20.85
N GLY A 61 5.95 26.82 21.37
CA GLY A 61 5.81 28.25 21.17
C GLY A 61 6.40 29.00 22.37
N GLN A 62 7.24 30.00 22.14
CA GLN A 62 7.88 30.80 23.17
C GLN A 62 7.69 32.29 22.86
N ASP A 63 7.27 33.06 23.86
CA ASP A 63 7.14 34.52 23.77
C ASP A 63 8.52 35.20 23.61
N LEU A 64 8.56 36.54 23.63
CA LEU A 64 9.79 37.31 23.42
C LEU A 64 10.51 36.96 22.10
N ASN A 65 9.77 36.54 21.07
CA ASN A 65 10.28 36.03 19.80
C ASN A 65 11.32 34.89 19.96
N GLY A 66 11.17 34.10 21.02
CA GLY A 66 12.05 32.97 21.36
C GLY A 66 13.35 33.37 22.05
N GLU A 67 13.49 34.61 22.49
CA GLU A 67 14.66 35.06 23.25
C GLU A 67 14.71 34.43 24.66
N PRO A 68 15.92 34.28 25.26
CA PRO A 68 16.06 33.74 26.61
C PRO A 68 15.27 34.54 27.66
N GLY A 69 14.66 33.82 28.61
CA GLY A 69 13.84 34.43 29.67
C GLY A 69 12.34 34.50 29.33
N GLY A 70 11.95 34.10 28.14
CA GLY A 70 10.55 34.02 27.72
C GLY A 70 9.77 32.83 28.29
N HIS A 71 8.45 32.97 28.41
CA HIS A 71 7.53 31.89 28.73
C HIS A 71 7.24 31.04 27.48
N SER A 72 7.01 29.73 27.70
CA SER A 72 6.75 28.80 26.61
C SER A 72 5.66 27.80 26.95
N ALA A 73 4.95 27.36 25.92
CA ALA A 73 4.02 26.25 25.98
C ALA A 73 4.33 25.26 24.86
N THR A 74 3.98 23.99 25.08
CA THR A 74 4.12 22.93 24.08
C THR A 74 2.76 22.43 23.60
N SER A 75 2.72 21.96 22.36
CA SER A 75 1.55 21.31 21.77
C SER A 75 1.99 20.16 20.87
N THR A 76 1.12 19.17 20.73
CA THR A 76 1.35 17.99 19.91
C THR A 76 0.68 18.15 18.56
N VAL A 77 1.42 17.87 17.48
CA VAL A 77 0.93 17.88 16.12
C VAL A 77 1.07 16.48 15.55
N VAL A 78 -0.03 15.91 15.06
CA VAL A 78 -0.03 14.61 14.39
C VAL A 78 -0.13 14.82 12.89
N ILE A 79 0.78 14.22 12.14
CA ILE A 79 0.88 14.27 10.69
C ILE A 79 0.71 12.84 10.18
N ASN A 80 -0.32 12.59 9.37
CA ASN A 80 -0.52 11.30 8.70
C ASN A 80 0.03 11.42 7.27
N VAL A 81 0.84 10.45 6.86
CA VAL A 81 1.34 10.32 5.50
C VAL A 81 0.26 9.67 4.65
N GLN A 82 -0.01 10.24 3.48
CA GLN A 82 -0.97 9.66 2.54
C GLN A 82 -0.27 8.59 1.72
N ASP A 83 -1.01 7.53 1.44
CA ASP A 83 -0.58 6.45 0.57
C ASP A 83 -0.48 6.91 -0.89
N VAL A 84 0.52 6.40 -1.60
CA VAL A 84 0.71 6.58 -3.03
C VAL A 84 1.02 5.21 -3.63
N ASN A 85 0.56 4.95 -4.84
CA ASN A 85 0.91 3.72 -5.55
C ASN A 85 2.37 3.79 -6.01
N ASP A 86 3.29 3.29 -5.19
CA ASP A 86 4.71 3.17 -5.53
C ASP A 86 5.29 1.77 -5.28
N ASN A 87 4.48 0.82 -4.82
CA ASN A 87 4.82 -0.58 -4.74
C ASN A 87 3.94 -1.39 -5.69
N LEU A 88 4.57 -2.19 -6.56
CA LEU A 88 3.82 -3.11 -7.40
C LEU A 88 3.58 -4.43 -6.67
N PRO A 89 2.44 -5.09 -6.89
CA PRO A 89 2.16 -6.37 -6.28
C PRO A 89 3.12 -7.43 -6.83
N THR A 90 3.53 -8.34 -5.96
CA THR A 90 4.47 -9.42 -6.29
C THR A 90 3.92 -10.77 -5.84
N LEU A 91 4.04 -11.81 -6.67
CA LEU A 91 3.60 -13.15 -6.30
C LEU A 91 4.42 -13.68 -5.12
N GLU A 92 3.76 -14.29 -4.12
CA GLU A 92 4.44 -14.87 -2.95
C GLU A 92 5.34 -16.06 -3.31
N LYS A 93 5.00 -16.79 -4.37
CA LYS A 93 5.74 -17.96 -4.85
C LYS A 93 6.09 -17.79 -6.32
N VAL A 94 7.23 -18.38 -6.69
CA VAL A 94 7.65 -18.47 -8.10
C VAL A 94 6.82 -19.54 -8.85
N GLU A 95 6.38 -20.57 -8.13
CA GLU A 95 5.63 -21.69 -8.70
C GLU A 95 4.42 -22.03 -7.82
N TYR A 96 3.31 -22.32 -8.49
CA TYR A 96 2.08 -22.77 -7.86
C TYR A 96 1.71 -24.14 -8.44
N GLU A 97 1.47 -25.12 -7.57
CA GLU A 97 1.03 -26.45 -7.98
C GLU A 97 -0.39 -26.72 -7.48
N GLY A 98 -1.24 -27.18 -8.40
CA GLY A 98 -2.63 -27.55 -8.13
C GLY A 98 -2.96 -28.92 -8.72
N SER A 99 -3.98 -29.57 -8.17
CA SER A 99 -4.51 -30.83 -8.70
C SER A 99 -6.03 -30.81 -8.65
N ILE A 100 -6.66 -31.29 -9.72
CA ILE A 100 -8.10 -31.36 -9.88
C ILE A 100 -8.49 -32.76 -10.34
N GLU A 101 -9.71 -33.17 -10.00
CA GLU A 101 -10.27 -34.40 -10.56
C GLU A 101 -10.68 -34.18 -12.01
N GLU A 102 -10.41 -35.17 -12.87
CA GLU A 102 -10.88 -35.16 -14.24
C GLU A 102 -12.42 -35.05 -14.30
N ASN A 103 -12.94 -34.41 -15.35
CA ASN A 103 -14.39 -34.20 -15.56
C ASN A 103 -15.07 -33.26 -14.55
N THR A 104 -14.29 -32.48 -13.81
CA THR A 104 -14.81 -31.44 -12.91
C THR A 104 -14.87 -30.10 -13.64
N GLU A 105 -15.97 -29.35 -13.48
CA GLU A 105 -16.14 -28.01 -14.07
C GLU A 105 -16.68 -27.04 -13.02
N GLY A 106 -16.38 -25.75 -13.20
CA GLY A 106 -16.86 -24.68 -12.32
C GLY A 106 -16.28 -24.73 -10.91
N VAL A 107 -15.09 -25.31 -10.75
CA VAL A 107 -14.43 -25.45 -9.45
C VAL A 107 -13.26 -24.51 -9.29
N GLU A 108 -13.04 -24.08 -8.04
CA GLU A 108 -11.83 -23.39 -7.62
C GLU A 108 -10.67 -24.40 -7.64
N VAL A 109 -9.66 -24.11 -8.46
CA VAL A 109 -8.44 -24.92 -8.55
C VAL A 109 -7.54 -24.59 -7.37
N MET A 110 -7.29 -23.29 -7.17
CA MET A 110 -6.44 -22.79 -6.09
C MET A 110 -6.58 -21.29 -5.92
N ARG A 111 -5.99 -20.79 -4.83
CA ARG A 111 -5.81 -19.37 -4.54
C ARG A 111 -4.35 -18.97 -4.63
N ILE A 112 -4.09 -17.84 -5.26
CA ILE A 112 -2.77 -17.27 -5.51
C ILE A 112 -2.66 -15.99 -4.69
N ARG A 113 -1.62 -15.90 -3.87
CA ARG A 113 -1.35 -14.71 -3.06
C ARG A 113 -0.34 -13.82 -3.75
N ALA A 114 -0.63 -12.53 -3.76
CA ALA A 114 0.31 -11.48 -4.05
C ALA A 114 0.56 -10.65 -2.78
N LYS A 115 1.76 -10.10 -2.70
CA LYS A 115 2.18 -9.18 -1.67
C LYS A 115 2.39 -7.80 -2.30
N ASP A 116 1.69 -6.85 -1.74
CA ASP A 116 1.82 -5.42 -2.02
C ASP A 116 2.09 -4.70 -0.68
N LEU A 117 2.94 -3.69 -0.69
CA LEU A 117 3.31 -2.94 0.51
C LEU A 117 2.46 -1.69 0.71
N ASP A 118 1.71 -1.26 -0.31
CA ASP A 118 0.80 -0.12 -0.24
C ASP A 118 -0.33 -0.35 0.77
N LEU A 119 -1.13 0.69 1.04
CA LEU A 119 -2.15 0.63 2.07
C LEU A 119 -3.20 -0.47 1.81
N GLU A 120 -3.27 -1.47 2.69
CA GLU A 120 -4.23 -2.58 2.60
C GLU A 120 -5.67 -2.09 2.42
N ALA A 121 -6.40 -2.75 1.53
CA ALA A 121 -7.78 -2.40 1.14
C ALA A 121 -7.96 -0.99 0.52
N SER A 122 -6.88 -0.36 0.05
CA SER A 122 -6.94 0.79 -0.86
C SER A 122 -6.90 0.37 -2.33
N GLU A 123 -7.21 1.30 -3.23
CA GLU A 123 -7.09 1.10 -4.69
C GLU A 123 -5.64 0.83 -5.12
N ASN A 124 -4.65 1.35 -4.38
CA ASN A 124 -3.23 1.15 -4.66
C ASN A 124 -2.76 -0.27 -4.31
N TRP A 125 -3.51 -0.99 -3.47
CA TRP A 125 -3.18 -2.34 -3.01
C TRP A 125 -3.96 -3.44 -3.74
N GLU A 126 -5.02 -3.08 -4.48
CA GLU A 126 -5.88 -4.05 -5.17
C GLU A 126 -5.15 -4.70 -6.36
N ALA A 127 -4.84 -5.99 -6.22
CA ALA A 127 -4.12 -6.76 -7.20
C ALA A 127 -5.06 -7.24 -8.32
N VAL A 128 -4.57 -7.19 -9.55
CA VAL A 128 -5.21 -7.79 -10.72
C VAL A 128 -4.34 -8.92 -11.22
N PHE A 129 -4.92 -10.10 -11.35
CA PHE A 129 -4.24 -11.30 -11.83
C PHE A 129 -4.64 -11.59 -13.27
N ASP A 130 -3.68 -12.05 -14.06
CA ASP A 130 -3.92 -12.48 -15.44
C ASP A 130 -3.15 -13.76 -15.78
N ILE A 131 -3.68 -14.53 -16.74
CA ILE A 131 -3.08 -15.74 -17.28
C ILE A 131 -2.40 -15.40 -18.60
N VAL A 132 -1.08 -15.20 -18.56
CA VAL A 132 -0.30 -14.69 -19.70
C VAL A 132 -0.01 -15.72 -20.79
N ARG A 133 -0.02 -17.02 -20.47
CA ARG A 133 0.21 -18.11 -21.43
C ARG A 133 -0.41 -19.44 -20.97
N GLY A 134 -0.43 -20.47 -21.82
CA GLY A 134 -0.86 -21.82 -21.43
C GLY A 134 -2.36 -22.01 -21.24
N ASN A 135 -3.16 -20.98 -21.54
CA ASN A 135 -4.62 -21.01 -21.49
C ASN A 135 -5.24 -20.62 -22.86
N GLU A 136 -4.59 -20.99 -23.96
CA GLU A 136 -5.03 -20.65 -25.32
C GLU A 136 -6.41 -21.24 -25.66
N ALA A 137 -6.80 -22.32 -24.98
CA ALA A 137 -8.11 -22.94 -25.11
C ALA A 137 -9.20 -22.29 -24.22
N GLY A 138 -8.84 -21.39 -23.30
CA GLY A 138 -9.75 -20.71 -22.40
C GLY A 138 -10.47 -21.65 -21.43
N TYR A 139 -9.76 -22.65 -20.89
CA TYR A 139 -10.30 -23.57 -19.88
C TYR A 139 -10.26 -22.98 -18.48
N PHE A 140 -9.30 -22.10 -18.21
CA PHE A 140 -9.12 -21.45 -16.92
C PHE A 140 -9.56 -20.00 -16.97
N SER A 141 -10.03 -19.49 -15.84
CA SER A 141 -10.14 -18.05 -15.58
C SER A 141 -9.51 -17.72 -14.24
N ILE A 142 -9.07 -16.49 -14.08
CA ILE A 142 -8.59 -15.97 -12.80
C ILE A 142 -9.32 -14.67 -12.50
N LYS A 143 -9.65 -14.47 -11.23
CA LYS A 143 -10.27 -13.24 -10.73
C LYS A 143 -9.71 -12.92 -9.35
N THR A 144 -9.68 -11.65 -9.00
CA THR A 144 -9.30 -11.22 -7.65
C THR A 144 -10.48 -11.38 -6.70
N ASP A 145 -10.22 -11.95 -5.52
CA ASP A 145 -11.14 -11.94 -4.39
C ASP A 145 -11.13 -10.56 -3.71
N PRO A 146 -12.22 -9.79 -3.74
CA PRO A 146 -12.24 -8.45 -3.16
C PRO A 146 -12.09 -8.44 -1.62
N ALA A 147 -12.29 -9.57 -0.95
CA ALA A 147 -12.15 -9.66 0.51
C ALA A 147 -10.72 -10.01 0.96
N THR A 148 -9.97 -10.75 0.13
CA THR A 148 -8.66 -11.30 0.51
C THR A 148 -7.52 -10.83 -0.40
N ASN A 149 -7.84 -10.21 -1.54
CA ASN A 149 -6.89 -9.82 -2.59
C ASN A 149 -6.12 -11.02 -3.18
N GLU A 150 -6.67 -12.23 -3.01
CA GLU A 150 -6.13 -13.45 -3.58
C GLU A 150 -6.67 -13.65 -5.01
N GLY A 151 -5.83 -14.09 -5.93
CA GLY A 151 -6.23 -14.55 -7.25
C GLY A 151 -6.88 -15.93 -7.15
N ILE A 152 -8.18 -16.01 -7.44
CA ILE A 152 -8.94 -17.26 -7.48
C ILE A 152 -8.84 -17.83 -8.89
N LEU A 153 -8.06 -18.90 -9.05
CA LEU A 153 -7.97 -19.65 -10.31
C LEU A 153 -9.12 -20.66 -10.39
N MET A 154 -9.94 -20.53 -11.43
CA MET A 154 -11.10 -21.36 -11.69
C MET A 154 -10.88 -22.23 -12.92
N LEU A 155 -11.46 -23.43 -12.92
CA LEU A 155 -11.64 -24.23 -14.13
C LEU A 155 -13.07 -24.01 -14.65
N ASP A 156 -13.21 -23.27 -15.75
CA ASP A 156 -14.52 -22.90 -16.30
C ASP A 156 -15.09 -23.98 -17.23
N LYS A 157 -14.23 -24.74 -17.88
CA LYS A 157 -14.61 -25.81 -18.80
C LYS A 157 -13.66 -26.99 -18.64
N CYS A 158 -14.19 -28.16 -18.36
CA CYS A 158 -13.47 -29.39 -18.60
C CYS A 158 -13.62 -29.68 -20.09
N GLY A 159 -12.55 -30.13 -20.75
CA GLY A 159 -12.72 -30.66 -22.10
C GLY A 159 -13.69 -31.84 -22.04
N SER A 160 -14.95 -31.64 -22.44
CA SER A 160 -15.95 -32.70 -22.56
C SER A 160 -15.33 -33.89 -23.31
N ILE A 161 -15.37 -35.08 -22.72
CA ILE A 161 -14.76 -36.30 -23.27
C ILE A 161 -15.39 -36.78 -24.59
N GLU A 162 -16.43 -36.13 -25.13
CA GLU A 162 -17.23 -36.74 -26.20
C GLU A 162 -16.84 -36.47 -27.67
N THR A 163 -15.77 -35.75 -28.00
CA THR A 163 -15.27 -35.80 -29.39
C THR A 163 -13.75 -35.81 -29.45
N ALA A 164 -13.22 -36.45 -30.50
CA ALA A 164 -11.84 -36.87 -30.70
C ALA A 164 -10.77 -35.76 -30.77
N TRP A 165 -11.03 -34.59 -30.17
CA TRP A 165 -10.22 -33.38 -30.19
C TRP A 165 -10.02 -32.78 -28.78
N CYS A 166 -9.86 -33.65 -27.78
CA CYS A 166 -9.21 -33.27 -26.54
C CYS A 166 -7.70 -33.16 -26.83
N PRO A 167 -7.07 -31.96 -26.75
CA PRO A 167 -5.62 -31.86 -26.89
C PRO A 167 -4.98 -32.76 -25.84
N LYS A 168 -3.84 -33.37 -26.15
CA LYS A 168 -3.12 -34.27 -25.21
C LYS A 168 -2.84 -33.62 -23.83
N SER A 169 -2.95 -32.30 -23.70
CA SER A 169 -2.88 -31.60 -22.41
C SER A 169 -3.94 -32.04 -21.41
N CYS A 170 -5.18 -32.34 -21.83
CA CYS A 170 -6.26 -32.71 -20.91
C CYS A 170 -6.30 -34.21 -20.56
N ARG A 171 -5.67 -35.09 -21.35
CA ARG A 171 -5.62 -36.55 -21.06
C ARG A 171 -4.57 -36.96 -20.01
N ASP A 172 -3.61 -36.09 -19.70
CA ASP A 172 -2.52 -36.38 -18.77
C ASP A 172 -2.60 -35.58 -17.45
N PHE A 173 -3.68 -34.82 -17.20
CA PHE A 173 -3.87 -34.03 -15.96
C PHE A 173 -4.13 -34.88 -14.70
N GLY A 174 -3.89 -36.20 -14.76
CA GLY A 174 -3.64 -37.03 -13.58
C GLY A 174 -2.24 -36.86 -12.98
N ARG A 175 -1.45 -35.88 -13.42
CA ARG A 175 -0.18 -35.48 -12.81
C ARG A 175 -0.07 -33.97 -12.77
N ASN A 176 -0.06 -33.42 -11.56
CA ASN A 176 0.30 -32.05 -11.14
C ASN A 176 0.23 -30.97 -12.23
N LEU A 177 -0.74 -30.04 -12.12
CA LEU A 177 -0.62 -28.74 -12.78
C LEU A 177 0.51 -27.98 -12.08
N SER A 178 1.68 -27.91 -12.70
CA SER A 178 2.70 -26.91 -12.37
C SER A 178 2.39 -25.67 -13.20
N VAL A 179 1.86 -24.65 -12.52
CA VAL A 179 1.60 -23.31 -13.06
C VAL A 179 2.92 -22.56 -12.95
N THR A 180 3.92 -23.02 -13.70
CA THR A 180 5.20 -22.33 -13.83
C THR A 180 5.02 -21.24 -14.86
N ASP A 181 5.36 -20.00 -14.48
CA ASP A 181 5.69 -18.94 -15.45
C ASP A 181 4.49 -18.36 -16.24
N VAL A 182 3.26 -18.82 -15.98
CA VAL A 182 2.02 -18.54 -16.75
C VAL A 182 1.11 -17.45 -16.18
N LEU A 183 1.47 -16.85 -15.04
CA LEU A 183 0.67 -15.84 -14.36
C LEU A 183 1.42 -14.51 -14.26
N SER A 184 0.70 -13.42 -14.42
CA SER A 184 1.15 -12.08 -14.03
C SER A 184 0.22 -11.51 -12.97
N VAL A 185 0.77 -10.63 -12.15
CA VAL A 185 0.01 -9.78 -11.23
C VAL A 185 0.40 -8.33 -11.50
N GLY A 186 -0.58 -7.43 -11.47
CA GLY A 186 -0.43 -5.99 -11.62
C GLY A 186 -1.49 -5.27 -10.80
N LEU A 187 -1.65 -3.97 -11.01
CA LEU A 187 -2.65 -3.14 -10.31
C LEU A 187 -3.85 -2.86 -11.21
N ALA A 188 -4.98 -2.56 -10.58
CA ALA A 188 -6.19 -2.20 -11.31
C ALA A 188 -6.01 -0.88 -12.09
N GLY A 189 -6.02 -0.96 -13.43
CA GLY A 189 -6.03 0.22 -14.31
C GLY A 189 -4.67 0.63 -14.89
N GLU A 190 -3.62 -0.15 -14.70
CA GLU A 190 -2.33 0.01 -15.40
C GLU A 190 -2.19 -1.08 -16.50
N ASP A 191 -2.55 -0.72 -17.74
CA ASP A 191 -2.38 -1.53 -18.96
C ASP A 191 -0.96 -1.40 -19.57
#